data_AF-A0A956WKY9-F1
#
_entry.id   AF-A0A956WKY9-F1
#
_cell.length_a   1.000
_cell.length_b   1.000
_cell.length_c   1.000
_cell.angle_alpha   90.00
_cell.angle_beta   90.00
_cell.angle_gamma   90.00
#
_symmetry.space_group_name_H-M   'P 1'
#
loop_
_entity.id
_entity.type
_entity.pdbx_description
1 polymer ?
#
loop_
_entity_poly.entity_id
_entity_poly.type
_entity_poly.pdbx_seq_one_letter_code
_entity_poly.pdbx_strand_id
1 'polypeptide(L)'
;MSRAWPVNDVDPEAPVGVNARKVLAVRIAELYSYEPAVAQPTWSHELHDMRIAAKRLRYTLELFETQFGETGKQQIDRIKQVQEALGVLHDRDVEIEMVGAELSAAMADEADRVRADLASAEPQEMAAIATSAMRPPPDDVRRGLISLLVAAHADRQAAYDAFTSLWSTLGEDGMRRDLVTLSMAQRPERLEADTSA
;
A
#
# COMPACT_ATOMS: atom_id res chain seq x y z
N MET A 1 3.97 3.21 -9.84
CA MET A 1 4.15 1.74 -9.74
C MET A 1 5.60 1.38 -10.01
N SER A 2 6.29 0.92 -8.97
CA SER A 2 7.66 0.42 -9.05
C SER A 2 7.81 -0.75 -10.03
N ARG A 3 8.96 -0.83 -10.73
CA ARG A 3 9.31 -2.01 -11.53
C ARG A 3 9.84 -3.10 -10.61
N ALA A 4 9.50 -4.35 -10.92
CA ALA A 4 10.02 -5.50 -10.19
C ALA A 4 11.54 -5.55 -10.31
N TRP A 5 12.23 -5.87 -9.21
CA TRP A 5 13.68 -6.06 -9.26
C TRP A 5 14.01 -7.27 -10.13
N PRO A 6 15.04 -7.16 -11.01
CA PRO A 6 15.45 -8.27 -11.86
C PRO A 6 15.96 -9.42 -10.99
N VAL A 7 15.63 -10.65 -11.39
CA VAL A 7 16.23 -11.86 -10.82
C VAL A 7 17.27 -12.34 -11.82
N ASN A 8 18.54 -12.27 -11.42
CA ASN A 8 19.66 -12.73 -12.25
C ASN A 8 20.02 -14.18 -11.90
N ASP A 9 20.82 -14.81 -12.77
CA ASP A 9 21.45 -16.12 -12.51
C ASP A 9 20.46 -17.26 -12.23
N VAL A 10 19.27 -17.22 -12.84
CA VAL A 10 18.35 -18.36 -12.91
C VAL A 10 18.93 -19.38 -13.88
N ASP A 11 19.07 -20.63 -13.44
CA ASP A 11 19.63 -21.72 -14.25
C ASP A 11 18.50 -22.67 -14.67
N PRO A 12 18.12 -22.70 -15.97
CA PRO A 12 17.05 -23.58 -16.45
C PRO A 12 17.28 -25.07 -16.18
N GLU A 13 18.54 -25.49 -16.04
CA GLU A 13 18.91 -26.89 -15.81
C GLU A 13 18.97 -27.24 -14.31
N ALA A 14 18.88 -26.24 -13.42
CA ALA A 14 18.91 -26.46 -11.98
C ALA A 14 17.54 -26.94 -11.43
N PRO A 15 17.53 -27.66 -10.29
CA PRO A 15 16.28 -28.02 -9.62
C PRO A 15 15.43 -26.79 -9.30
N VAL A 16 14.10 -26.91 -9.46
CA VAL A 16 13.14 -25.81 -9.27
C VAL A 16 13.32 -25.11 -7.91
N GLY A 17 13.55 -25.87 -6.83
CA GLY A 17 13.78 -25.31 -5.49
C GLY A 17 14.99 -24.39 -5.38
N VAL A 18 16.04 -24.60 -6.21
CA VAL A 18 17.22 -23.72 -6.24
C VAL A 18 16.85 -22.36 -6.85
N ASN A 19 16.16 -22.35 -7.98
CA ASN A 19 15.69 -21.13 -8.62
C ASN A 19 14.62 -20.42 -7.78
N ALA A 20 13.69 -21.16 -7.18
CA ALA A 20 12.64 -20.63 -6.31
C ALA A 20 13.24 -19.81 -5.15
N ARG A 21 14.29 -20.33 -4.50
CA ARG A 21 14.99 -19.65 -3.40
C ARG A 21 15.70 -18.36 -3.85
N LYS A 22 16.33 -18.37 -5.03
CA LYS A 22 16.94 -17.16 -5.64
C LYS A 22 15.89 -16.08 -5.90
N VAL A 23 14.77 -16.45 -6.54
CA VAL A 23 13.66 -15.52 -6.81
C VAL A 23 13.08 -14.99 -5.50
N LEU A 24 12.86 -15.87 -4.52
CA LEU A 24 12.30 -15.50 -3.22
C LEU A 24 13.19 -14.50 -2.48
N ALA A 25 14.52 -14.70 -2.47
CA ALA A 25 15.47 -13.79 -1.84
C ALA A 25 15.37 -12.36 -2.42
N VAL A 26 15.27 -12.22 -3.75
CA VAL A 26 15.10 -10.91 -4.41
C VAL A 26 13.79 -10.25 -3.98
N ARG A 27 12.69 -11.01 -3.92
CA ARG A 27 11.37 -10.48 -3.56
C ARG A 27 11.27 -10.08 -2.09
N ILE A 28 11.92 -10.82 -1.20
CA ILE A 28 12.05 -10.44 0.22
C ILE A 28 12.85 -9.13 0.33
N ALA A 29 13.99 -9.04 -0.35
CA ALA A 29 14.81 -7.82 -0.33
C ALA A 29 14.05 -6.61 -0.89
N GLU A 30 13.29 -6.79 -1.98
CA GLU A 30 12.44 -5.76 -2.56
C GLU A 30 11.38 -5.27 -1.56
N LEU A 31 10.65 -6.17 -0.87
CA LEU A 31 9.68 -5.80 0.15
C LEU A 31 10.32 -5.01 1.30
N TYR A 32 11.39 -5.53 1.89
CA TYR A 32 12.05 -4.89 3.04
C TYR A 32 12.82 -3.62 2.66
N SER A 33 13.07 -3.35 1.38
CA SER A 33 13.62 -2.06 0.95
C SER A 33 12.69 -0.88 1.25
N TYR A 34 11.38 -1.13 1.39
CA TYR A 34 10.38 -0.13 1.76
C TYR A 34 10.14 -0.04 3.28
N GLU A 35 10.84 -0.83 4.10
CA GLU A 35 10.73 -0.79 5.57
C GLU A 35 10.86 0.64 6.15
N PRO A 36 11.73 1.54 5.65
CA PRO A 36 11.78 2.92 6.12
C PRO A 36 10.48 3.72 5.91
N ALA A 37 9.68 3.39 4.89
CA ALA A 37 8.41 4.07 4.60
C ALA A 37 7.33 3.73 5.64
N VAL A 38 7.46 2.61 6.36
CA VAL A 38 6.51 2.19 7.39
C VAL A 38 6.42 3.21 8.54
N ALA A 39 7.50 3.95 8.81
CA ALA A 39 7.51 5.00 9.84
C ALA A 39 7.05 6.37 9.32
N GLN A 40 6.71 6.48 8.03
CA GLN A 40 6.44 7.74 7.35
C GLN A 40 5.00 7.77 6.82
N PRO A 41 4.02 8.30 7.60
CA PRO A 41 2.62 8.24 7.21
C PRO A 41 2.29 8.98 5.93
N THR A 42 3.09 9.98 5.54
CA THR A 42 2.86 10.79 4.33
C THR A 42 3.52 10.23 3.07
N TRP A 43 4.29 9.14 3.16
CA TRP A 43 4.97 8.51 2.02
C TRP A 43 4.02 7.53 1.30
N SER A 44 2.85 8.03 0.88
CA SER A 44 1.79 7.22 0.27
C SER A 44 2.26 6.47 -0.99
N HIS A 45 3.13 7.09 -1.79
CA HIS A 45 3.65 6.44 -3.00
C HIS A 45 4.55 5.24 -2.67
N GLU A 46 5.44 5.37 -1.68
CA GLU A 46 6.32 4.30 -1.21
C GLU A 46 5.53 3.19 -0.52
N LEU A 47 4.51 3.52 0.27
CA LEU A 47 3.60 2.53 0.89
C LEU A 47 2.79 1.77 -0.16
N HIS A 48 2.34 2.45 -1.22
CA HIS A 48 1.73 1.80 -2.37
C HIS A 48 2.72 0.88 -3.11
N ASP A 49 3.96 1.30 -3.32
CA ASP A 49 4.98 0.46 -3.95
C ASP A 49 5.37 -0.74 -3.06
N MET A 50 5.37 -0.57 -1.73
CA MET A 50 5.50 -1.67 -0.76
C MET A 50 4.37 -2.68 -0.90
N ARG A 51 3.13 -2.23 -1.12
CA ARG A 51 1.98 -3.13 -1.38
C ARG A 51 2.21 -3.97 -2.62
N ILE A 52 2.73 -3.36 -3.69
CA ILE A 52 3.06 -4.07 -4.93
C ILE A 52 4.16 -5.11 -4.67
N ALA A 53 5.20 -4.76 -3.91
CA ALA A 53 6.26 -5.69 -3.52
C ALA A 53 5.71 -6.87 -2.69
N ALA A 54 4.82 -6.61 -1.72
CA ALA A 54 4.15 -7.64 -0.93
C ALA A 54 3.33 -8.60 -1.82
N LYS A 55 2.57 -8.06 -2.78
CA LYS A 55 1.81 -8.85 -3.77
C LYS A 55 2.74 -9.75 -4.60
N ARG A 56 3.86 -9.21 -5.09
CA ARG A 56 4.86 -9.99 -5.86
C ARG A 56 5.47 -11.10 -5.02
N LEU A 57 5.81 -10.81 -3.76
CA LEU A 57 6.34 -11.80 -2.82
C LEU A 57 5.31 -12.92 -2.58
N ARG A 58 4.06 -12.57 -2.30
CA ARG A 58 2.97 -13.55 -2.13
C ARG A 58 2.83 -14.45 -3.35
N TYR A 59 2.74 -13.87 -4.55
CA TYR A 59 2.62 -14.66 -5.78
C TYR A 59 3.82 -15.57 -6.03
N THR A 60 5.02 -15.15 -5.62
CA THR A 60 6.22 -16.00 -5.69
C THR A 60 6.12 -17.18 -4.73
N LEU A 61 5.66 -16.95 -3.50
CA LEU A 61 5.43 -18.01 -2.52
C LEU A 61 4.34 -18.98 -2.97
N GLU A 62 3.22 -18.48 -3.51
CA GLU A 62 2.12 -19.28 -4.07
C GLU A 62 2.60 -20.11 -5.28
N LEU A 63 3.40 -19.52 -6.18
CA LEU A 63 3.94 -20.22 -7.35
C LEU A 63 4.83 -21.41 -6.97
N PHE A 64 5.63 -21.26 -5.91
CA PHE A 64 6.58 -22.27 -5.46
C PHE A 64 6.17 -22.93 -4.14
N GLU A 65 4.88 -22.94 -3.81
CA GLU A 65 4.36 -23.41 -2.52
C GLU A 65 4.87 -24.83 -2.19
N THR A 66 4.88 -25.72 -3.18
CA THR A 66 5.33 -27.11 -3.02
C THR A 66 6.80 -27.25 -2.63
N GLN A 67 7.61 -26.20 -2.81
CA GLN A 67 9.05 -26.17 -2.47
C GLN A 67 9.31 -25.68 -1.04
N PHE A 68 8.33 -25.00 -0.41
CA PHE A 68 8.51 -24.30 0.86
C PHE A 68 7.71 -24.92 2.02
N GLY A 69 6.85 -25.90 1.73
CA GLY A 69 6.12 -26.66 2.73
C GLY A 69 5.27 -25.78 3.65
N GLU A 70 5.08 -26.23 4.89
CA GLU A 70 4.16 -25.57 5.84
C GLU A 70 4.61 -24.16 6.21
N THR A 71 5.91 -23.93 6.39
CA THR A 71 6.44 -22.58 6.66
C THR A 71 6.15 -21.64 5.49
N GLY A 72 6.23 -22.12 4.24
CA GLY A 72 5.85 -21.34 3.06
C GLY A 72 4.39 -20.89 3.10
N LYS A 73 3.47 -21.80 3.42
CA LYS A 73 2.03 -21.47 3.55
C LYS A 73 1.77 -20.43 4.64
N GLN A 74 2.41 -20.57 5.80
CA GLN A 74 2.30 -19.58 6.87
C GLN A 74 2.78 -18.19 6.42
N GLN A 75 3.85 -18.11 5.62
CA GLN A 75 4.30 -16.83 5.08
C GLN A 75 3.36 -16.27 4.01
N ILE A 76 2.69 -17.10 3.21
CA ILE A 76 1.65 -16.66 2.27
C ILE A 76 0.55 -15.92 3.03
N ASP A 77 0.05 -16.51 4.13
CA ASP A 77 -1.00 -15.91 4.94
C ASP A 77 -0.56 -14.60 5.59
N ARG A 78 0.66 -14.55 6.16
CA ARG A 78 1.22 -13.32 6.76
C ARG A 78 1.39 -12.20 5.73
N ILE A 79 1.98 -12.50 4.58
CA ILE A 79 2.18 -11.49 3.52
C ILE A 79 0.85 -11.06 2.90
N LYS A 80 -0.14 -11.95 2.83
CA LYS A 80 -1.50 -11.58 2.43
C LYS A 80 -2.10 -10.53 3.36
N GLN A 81 -1.97 -10.70 4.67
CA GLN A 81 -2.45 -9.70 5.65
C GLN A 81 -1.76 -8.34 5.45
N VAL A 82 -0.43 -8.32 5.24
CA VAL A 82 0.31 -7.08 4.93
C VAL A 82 -0.21 -6.43 3.64
N GLN A 83 -0.38 -7.22 2.57
CA GLN A 83 -0.87 -6.73 1.28
C GLN A 83 -2.30 -6.17 1.38
N GLU A 84 -3.17 -6.78 2.19
CA GLU A 84 -4.55 -6.36 2.42
C GLU A 84 -4.59 -5.06 3.24
N ALA A 85 -3.83 -4.98 4.33
CA ALA A 85 -3.75 -3.76 5.16
C ALA A 85 -3.24 -2.56 4.34
N LEU A 86 -2.17 -2.74 3.57
CA LEU A 86 -1.68 -1.72 2.63
C LEU A 86 -2.69 -1.42 1.51
N GLY A 87 -3.54 -2.38 1.15
CA GLY A 87 -4.63 -2.18 0.19
C GLY A 87 -5.68 -1.22 0.73
N VAL A 88 -6.15 -1.44 1.95
CA VAL A 88 -7.10 -0.54 2.63
C VAL A 88 -6.51 0.86 2.73
N LEU A 89 -5.24 0.98 3.13
CA LEU A 89 -4.57 2.28 3.20
C LEU A 89 -4.52 2.99 1.85
N HIS A 90 -4.14 2.28 0.78
CA HIS A 90 -4.10 2.84 -0.56
C HIS A 90 -5.48 3.25 -1.08
N ASP A 91 -6.53 2.48 -0.79
CA ASP A 91 -7.90 2.83 -1.17
C ASP A 91 -8.33 4.16 -0.52
N ARG A 92 -7.91 4.41 0.73
CA ARG A 92 -8.12 5.70 1.42
C ARG A 92 -7.32 6.84 0.79
N ASP A 93 -6.06 6.59 0.37
CA ASP A 93 -5.27 7.60 -0.34
C ASP A 93 -5.97 8.02 -1.66
N VAL A 94 -6.50 7.07 -2.43
CA VAL A 94 -7.24 7.35 -3.67
C VAL A 94 -8.55 8.08 -3.39
N GLU A 95 -9.27 7.70 -2.34
CA GLU A 95 -10.50 8.39 -1.92
C GLU A 95 -10.25 9.86 -1.57
N ILE A 96 -9.19 10.15 -0.81
CA ILE A 96 -8.76 11.53 -0.49
C ILE A 96 -8.47 12.31 -1.76
N GLU A 97 -7.73 11.73 -2.72
CA GLU A 97 -7.40 12.37 -3.99
C GLU A 97 -8.67 12.71 -4.79
N MET A 98 -9.60 11.76 -4.90
CA MET A 98 -10.86 11.95 -5.62
C MET A 98 -11.74 13.04 -4.98
N VAL A 99 -11.96 12.98 -3.67
CA VAL A 99 -12.78 14.00 -2.96
C VAL A 99 -12.11 15.37 -3.04
N GLY A 100 -10.78 15.44 -2.92
CA GLY A 100 -10.01 16.67 -3.06
C GLY A 100 -10.10 17.30 -4.45
N ALA A 101 -10.08 16.49 -5.51
CA ALA A 101 -10.28 16.94 -6.88
C ALA A 101 -11.69 17.53 -7.09
N GLU A 102 -12.73 16.82 -6.62
CA GLU A 102 -14.12 17.31 -6.69
C GLU A 102 -14.32 18.60 -5.90
N LEU A 103 -13.73 18.70 -4.70
CA LEU A 103 -13.78 19.93 -3.89
C LEU A 103 -13.11 21.10 -4.62
N SER A 104 -11.97 20.85 -5.27
CA SER A 104 -11.24 21.88 -6.03
C SER A 104 -12.06 22.37 -7.22
N ALA A 105 -12.71 21.47 -7.95
CA ALA A 105 -13.61 21.81 -9.05
C ALA A 105 -14.80 22.64 -8.56
N ALA A 106 -15.48 22.21 -7.49
CA ALA A 106 -16.61 22.95 -6.91
C ALA A 106 -16.22 24.34 -6.40
N MET A 107 -14.99 24.51 -5.89
CA MET A 107 -14.46 25.82 -5.51
C MET A 107 -14.20 26.73 -6.71
N ALA A 108 -13.70 26.17 -7.82
CA ALA A 108 -13.48 26.93 -9.05
C ALA A 108 -14.81 27.39 -9.66
N ASP A 109 -15.80 26.50 -9.74
CA ASP A 109 -17.14 26.81 -10.24
C ASP A 109 -17.81 27.92 -9.43
N GLU A 110 -17.69 27.88 -8.10
CA GLU A 110 -18.21 28.96 -7.26
C GLU A 110 -17.46 30.27 -7.51
N ALA A 111 -16.12 30.24 -7.62
CA ALA A 111 -15.35 31.46 -7.87
C ALA A 111 -15.76 32.13 -9.19
N ASP A 112 -16.05 31.33 -10.21
CA ASP A 112 -16.57 31.81 -11.50
C ASP A 112 -17.98 32.37 -11.38
N ARG A 113 -18.87 31.71 -10.63
CA ARG A 113 -20.23 32.20 -10.34
C ARG A 113 -20.19 33.54 -9.60
N VAL A 114 -19.41 33.64 -8.52
CA VAL A 114 -19.25 34.87 -7.74
C VAL A 114 -18.72 36.00 -8.60
N ARG A 115 -17.74 35.73 -9.48
CA ARG A 115 -17.22 36.74 -10.41
C ARG A 115 -18.29 37.22 -11.38
N ALA A 116 -19.09 36.32 -11.93
CA ALA A 116 -20.18 36.65 -12.84
C ALA A 116 -21.27 37.47 -12.13
N ASP A 117 -21.71 37.03 -10.96
CA ASP A 117 -22.74 37.69 -10.16
C ASP A 117 -22.31 39.13 -9.81
N LEU A 118 -21.07 39.30 -9.31
CA LEU A 118 -20.52 40.62 -8.99
C LEU A 118 -20.38 41.53 -10.22
N ALA A 119 -20.09 40.99 -11.40
CA ALA A 119 -19.99 41.79 -12.63
C ALA A 119 -21.35 42.36 -13.08
N SER A 120 -22.45 41.72 -12.68
CA SER A 120 -23.81 42.16 -12.98
C SER A 120 -24.55 42.84 -11.83
N ALA A 121 -23.96 42.85 -10.62
CA ALA A 121 -24.61 43.31 -9.40
C ALA A 121 -24.53 44.83 -9.23
N GLU A 122 -25.59 45.41 -8.64
CA GLU A 122 -25.54 46.78 -8.15
C GLU A 122 -24.67 46.89 -6.88
N PRO A 123 -24.06 48.05 -6.57
CA PRO A 123 -23.18 48.19 -5.40
C PRO A 123 -23.78 47.73 -4.07
N GLN A 124 -25.09 47.91 -3.88
CA GLN A 124 -25.81 47.47 -2.67
C GLN A 124 -25.97 45.95 -2.56
N GLU A 125 -25.85 45.18 -3.66
CA GLU A 125 -26.02 43.73 -3.69
C GLU A 125 -24.70 42.97 -3.48
N MET A 126 -23.57 43.61 -3.83
CA MET A 126 -22.23 42.99 -3.78
C MET A 126 -21.86 42.44 -2.40
N ALA A 127 -22.23 43.13 -1.32
CA ALA A 127 -21.96 42.69 0.04
C ALA A 127 -22.69 41.39 0.40
N ALA A 128 -23.92 41.22 -0.09
CA ALA A 128 -24.69 40.00 0.12
C ALA A 128 -24.09 38.82 -0.65
N ILE A 129 -23.69 39.04 -1.91
CA ILE A 129 -23.01 38.03 -2.74
C ILE A 129 -21.72 37.55 -2.06
N ALA A 130 -20.87 38.48 -1.62
CA ALA A 130 -19.63 38.13 -0.93
C ALA A 130 -19.88 37.34 0.37
N THR A 131 -20.90 37.72 1.14
CA THR A 131 -21.26 37.03 2.39
C THR A 131 -21.73 35.60 2.11
N SER A 132 -22.58 35.40 1.10
CA SER A 132 -23.06 34.08 0.69
C SER A 132 -21.91 33.17 0.23
N ALA A 133 -20.98 33.70 -0.56
CA ALA A 133 -19.80 32.97 -1.04
C ALA A 133 -18.88 32.52 0.10
N MET A 134 -18.67 33.38 1.11
CA MET A 134 -17.82 33.07 2.27
C MET A 134 -18.50 32.14 3.28
N ARG A 135 -19.83 32.18 3.37
CA ARG A 135 -20.62 31.36 4.29
C ARG A 135 -21.72 30.64 3.52
N PRO A 136 -21.36 29.57 2.79
CA PRO A 136 -22.33 28.84 1.97
C PRO A 136 -23.44 28.22 2.81
N PRO A 137 -24.64 28.03 2.24
CA PRO A 137 -25.77 27.42 2.92
C PRO A 137 -25.46 25.96 3.31
N PRO A 138 -26.20 25.37 4.27
CA PRO A 138 -25.92 24.02 4.77
C PRO A 138 -25.96 22.90 3.73
N ASP A 139 -26.75 23.06 2.66
CA ASP A 139 -26.95 22.13 1.56
C ASP A 139 -25.94 22.31 0.41
N ASP A 140 -24.97 23.23 0.57
CA ASP A 140 -23.90 23.41 -0.41
C ASP A 140 -22.99 22.18 -0.50
N VAL A 141 -22.78 21.70 -1.72
CA VAL A 141 -21.96 20.52 -2.02
C VAL A 141 -20.54 20.62 -1.42
N ARG A 142 -19.96 21.82 -1.38
CA ARG A 142 -18.61 22.07 -0.83
C ARG A 142 -18.53 21.72 0.64
N ARG A 143 -19.60 21.96 1.41
CA ARG A 143 -19.65 21.55 2.83
C ARG A 143 -19.62 20.04 2.96
N GLY A 144 -20.43 19.34 2.16
CA GLY A 144 -20.45 17.88 2.12
C GLY A 144 -19.08 17.29 1.77
N LEU A 145 -18.44 17.81 0.72
CA LEU A 145 -17.11 17.40 0.29
C LEU A 145 -16.03 17.66 1.35
N ILE A 146 -16.07 18.81 2.05
CA ILE A 146 -15.16 19.08 3.18
C ILE A 146 -15.37 18.05 4.30
N SER A 147 -16.62 17.75 4.66
CA SER A 147 -16.92 16.75 5.70
C SER A 147 -16.45 15.35 5.29
N LEU A 148 -16.65 14.96 4.03
CA LEU A 148 -16.14 13.70 3.49
C LEU A 148 -14.62 13.65 3.53
N LEU A 149 -13.94 14.74 3.17
CA LEU A 149 -12.48 14.81 3.19
C LEU A 149 -11.93 14.64 4.62
N VAL A 150 -12.58 15.26 5.61
CA VAL A 150 -12.23 15.07 7.03
C VAL A 150 -12.38 13.61 7.45
N ALA A 151 -13.51 12.97 7.10
CA ALA A 151 -13.74 11.57 7.41
C ALA A 151 -12.71 10.66 6.71
N ALA A 152 -12.44 10.88 5.43
CA ALA A 152 -11.47 10.10 4.65
C ALA A 152 -10.05 10.20 5.25
N HIS A 153 -9.63 11.38 5.72
CA HIS A 153 -8.35 11.53 6.41
C HIS A 153 -8.30 10.79 7.76
N ALA A 154 -9.40 10.79 8.52
CA ALA A 154 -9.49 10.03 9.77
C ALA A 154 -9.42 8.51 9.52
N ASP A 155 -10.16 8.02 8.53
CA ASP A 155 -10.16 6.60 8.14
C ASP A 155 -8.80 6.17 7.59
N ARG A 156 -8.14 7.04 6.82
CA ARG A 156 -6.76 6.81 6.35
C ARG A 156 -5.78 6.68 7.51
N GLN A 157 -5.89 7.54 8.52
CA GLN A 157 -5.04 7.46 9.71
C GLN A 157 -5.25 6.14 10.46
N ALA A 158 -6.51 5.73 10.66
CA ALA A 158 -6.83 4.45 11.29
C ALA A 158 -6.29 3.25 10.49
N ALA A 159 -6.38 3.29 9.16
CA ALA A 159 -5.81 2.27 8.28
C ALA A 159 -4.27 2.19 8.40
N TYR A 160 -3.60 3.34 8.47
CA TYR A 160 -2.15 3.41 8.68
C TYR A 160 -1.74 2.85 10.05
N ASP A 161 -2.45 3.20 11.12
CA ASP A 161 -2.17 2.70 12.47
C ASP A 161 -2.38 1.17 12.54
N ALA A 162 -3.43 0.65 11.91
CA ALA A 162 -3.67 -0.78 11.80
C ALA A 162 -2.55 -1.51 11.01
N PHE A 163 -2.11 -0.94 9.89
CA PHE A 163 -1.01 -1.48 9.10
C PHE A 163 0.31 -1.51 9.89
N THR A 164 0.68 -0.40 10.54
CA THR A 164 1.94 -0.31 11.30
C THR A 164 1.95 -1.24 12.50
N SER A 165 0.81 -1.37 13.20
CA SER A 165 0.64 -2.35 14.29
C SER A 165 0.82 -3.78 13.77
N LEU A 166 0.16 -4.15 12.67
CA LEU A 166 0.30 -5.46 12.05
C LEU A 166 1.76 -5.74 11.64
N TRP A 167 2.40 -4.78 11.00
CA TRP A 167 3.80 -4.90 10.56
C TRP A 167 4.74 -5.16 11.74
N SER A 168 4.57 -4.43 12.86
CA SER A 168 5.36 -4.63 14.08
C SER A 168 5.14 -6.04 14.65
N THR A 169 3.87 -6.45 14.82
CA THR A 169 3.53 -7.76 15.37
C THR A 169 4.11 -8.89 14.52
N LEU A 170 3.95 -8.84 13.20
CA LEU A 170 4.53 -9.86 12.31
C LEU A 170 6.07 -9.86 12.34
N GLY A 171 6.68 -8.68 12.50
CA GLY A 171 8.12 -8.53 12.68
C GLY A 171 8.61 -9.21 13.96
N GLU A 172 7.94 -8.96 15.09
CA GLU A 172 8.20 -9.55 16.41
C GLU A 172 7.99 -11.08 16.40
N ASP A 173 6.96 -11.56 15.70
CA ASP A 173 6.69 -12.98 15.46
C ASP A 173 7.73 -13.65 14.53
N GLY A 174 8.71 -12.87 14.04
CA GLY A 174 9.86 -13.37 13.28
C GLY A 174 9.59 -13.60 11.80
N MET A 175 8.57 -12.96 11.21
CA MET A 175 8.27 -13.05 9.77
C MET A 175 9.52 -12.88 8.89
N ARG A 176 10.34 -11.84 9.17
CA ARG A 176 11.56 -11.59 8.39
C ARG A 176 12.55 -12.75 8.47
N ARG A 177 12.79 -13.26 9.68
CA ARG A 177 13.69 -14.39 9.96
C ARG A 177 13.24 -15.64 9.22
N ASP A 178 11.94 -15.95 9.27
CA ASP A 178 11.37 -17.14 8.64
C ASP A 178 11.44 -17.03 7.11
N LEU A 179 11.11 -15.88 6.53
CA LEU A 179 11.24 -15.60 5.09
C LEU A 179 12.69 -15.74 4.62
N VAL A 180 13.65 -15.15 5.33
CA VAL A 180 15.08 -15.28 4.99
C VAL A 180 15.50 -16.74 5.06
N THR A 181 15.10 -17.47 6.11
CA THR A 181 15.40 -18.91 6.26
C THR A 181 14.84 -19.73 5.09
N LEU A 182 13.61 -19.44 4.64
CA LEU A 182 13.02 -20.06 3.45
C LEU A 182 13.81 -19.78 2.16
N SER A 183 14.41 -18.60 2.05
CA SER A 183 15.19 -18.22 0.87
C SER A 183 16.64 -18.76 0.86
N MET A 184 17.16 -19.20 2.01
CA MET A 184 18.49 -19.78 2.10
C MET A 184 18.49 -21.22 1.56
N ALA A 185 19.56 -21.63 0.88
CA ALA A 185 19.72 -23.02 0.44
C ALA A 185 19.75 -23.95 1.66
N GLN A 186 18.89 -24.97 1.69
CA GLN A 186 19.12 -26.08 2.60
C GLN A 186 20.44 -26.75 2.18
N ARG A 187 21.33 -27.02 3.14
CA ARG A 187 22.38 -28.01 2.90
C ARG A 187 21.69 -29.30 2.47
N PRO A 188 22.16 -30.00 1.42
CA PRO A 188 21.64 -31.34 1.17
C PRO A 188 21.77 -32.13 2.47
N GLU A 189 20.65 -32.68 2.95
CA GLU A 189 20.70 -33.76 3.94
C GLU A 189 21.73 -34.74 3.39
N ARG A 190 22.79 -35.00 4.16
CA ARG A 190 23.67 -36.11 3.82
C ARG A 190 22.73 -37.31 3.80
N LEU A 191 22.52 -37.88 2.61
CA LEU A 191 22.09 -39.26 2.50
C LEU A 191 22.99 -40.02 3.46
N GLU A 192 22.41 -40.50 4.57
CA GLU A 192 23.06 -41.47 5.42
C GLU A 192 23.38 -42.63 4.50
N ALA A 193 24.63 -42.68 4.07
CA ALA A 193 25.17 -43.82 3.36
C ALA A 193 25.09 -44.96 4.36
N ASP A 194 24.03 -45.74 4.23
CA ASP A 194 23.88 -47.07 4.79
C ASP A 194 25.15 -47.84 4.44
N THR A 195 26.09 -47.83 5.39
CA THR A 195 27.32 -48.61 5.33
C THR A 195 27.06 -49.83 6.20
N SER A 196 26.09 -50.63 5.79
CA SER A 196 25.98 -52.03 6.17
C SER A 196 26.71 -52.87 5.11
N ALA A 197 27.98 -53.18 5.38
CA ALA A 197 28.70 -54.30 4.79
C ALA A 197 29.87 -54.70 5.71
#